data_AF-A0A2R6L0R9-F1
#
_entry.id   AF-A0A2R6L0R9-F1
#
_cell.length_a   1.000
_cell.length_b   1.000
_cell.length_c   1.000
_cell.angle_alpha   90.00
_cell.angle_beta   90.00
_cell.angle_gamma   90.00
#
_symmetry.space_group_name_H-M   'P 1'
#
loop_
_entity.id
_entity.type
_entity.pdbx_description
1 polymer ?
#
loop_
_entity_poly.entity_id
_entity_poly.type
_entity_poly.pdbx_seq_one_letter_code
_entity_poly.pdbx_strand_id
1 'polypeptide(L)'
;MSQPEGGESADGPSEPDDETVPLAGLSDEGLLLSFAGAACLLATGTAAVRGQPEPVVVFGAGAATVAVAGVAADLFSGRDPGTGTHLGVGVGAVVAAGFATPGRHLVNVATFGLAAALVLWRVVDVEYRGAG
;
A
#
# COMPACT_ATOMS: atom_id res chain seq x y z
N MET A 1 10.31 68.20 -1.99
CA MET A 1 10.54 67.31 -0.83
C MET A 1 10.52 65.89 -1.36
N SER A 2 11.54 65.12 -1.00
CA SER A 2 11.93 63.83 -1.58
C SER A 2 11.21 62.64 -0.92
N GLN A 3 11.16 61.51 -1.65
CA GLN A 3 10.69 60.15 -1.31
C GLN A 3 11.26 59.56 0.02
N PRO A 4 10.65 58.48 0.58
CA PRO A 4 11.16 57.10 0.31
C PRO A 4 10.07 56.01 0.15
N GLU A 5 10.29 55.03 -0.74
CA GLU A 5 10.53 53.57 -0.50
C GLU A 5 9.28 52.76 -0.10
N GLY A 6 9.02 51.53 -0.53
CA GLY A 6 9.72 50.52 -1.32
C GLY A 6 8.83 49.26 -1.35
N GLY A 7 9.22 48.22 -2.08
CA GLY A 7 8.54 46.92 -2.02
C GLY A 7 8.25 46.30 -3.37
N GLU A 8 9.30 45.93 -4.09
CA GLU A 8 9.24 44.85 -5.07
C GLU A 8 8.92 43.56 -4.29
N SER A 9 7.84 42.85 -4.64
CA SER A 9 7.65 41.45 -4.22
C SER A 9 6.83 40.73 -5.29
N ALA A 10 7.59 40.05 -6.14
CA ALA A 10 7.23 38.90 -6.96
C ALA A 10 5.82 38.31 -6.76
N ASP A 11 4.91 38.60 -7.69
CA ASP A 11 3.91 37.60 -8.08
C ASP A 11 4.62 36.65 -9.05
N GLY A 12 5.25 35.62 -8.48
CA GLY A 12 5.84 34.52 -9.23
C GLY A 12 4.80 33.83 -10.10
N PRO A 13 5.24 33.06 -11.12
CA PRO A 13 4.31 32.24 -11.90
C PRO A 13 3.55 31.33 -10.93
N SER A 14 2.22 31.42 -10.95
CA SER A 14 1.33 30.49 -10.26
C SER A 14 1.84 29.08 -10.54
N GLU A 15 2.33 28.41 -9.49
CA GLU A 15 2.66 26.99 -9.60
C GLU A 15 1.41 26.29 -10.14
N PRO A 16 1.56 25.38 -11.12
CA PRO A 16 0.43 24.59 -11.53
C PRO A 16 -0.07 23.85 -10.29
N ASP A 17 -1.33 24.08 -9.94
CA ASP A 17 -2.05 23.20 -9.04
C ASP A 17 -1.92 21.80 -9.63
N ASP A 18 -0.99 21.01 -9.09
CA ASP A 18 -0.96 19.57 -9.26
C ASP A 18 -2.18 19.02 -8.52
N GLU A 19 -3.36 19.30 -9.06
CA GLU A 19 -4.60 18.59 -8.75
C GLU A 19 -4.42 17.20 -9.34
N THR A 20 -3.63 16.37 -8.65
CA THR A 20 -3.58 14.94 -8.85
C THR A 20 -5.02 14.46 -8.70
N VAL A 21 -5.67 14.12 -9.83
CA VAL A 21 -7.04 13.62 -9.86
C VAL A 21 -7.15 12.50 -8.81
N PRO A 22 -7.84 12.74 -7.68
CA PRO A 22 -7.86 11.76 -6.63
C PRO A 22 -8.70 10.58 -7.12
N LEU A 23 -8.28 9.37 -6.76
CA LEU A 23 -9.25 8.32 -6.47
C LEU A 23 -10.18 8.86 -5.37
N ALA A 24 -11.22 9.61 -5.74
CA ALA A 24 -11.97 10.54 -4.89
C ALA A 24 -12.76 9.91 -3.71
N GLY A 25 -12.49 8.67 -3.34
CA GLY A 25 -13.06 8.01 -2.16
C GLY A 25 -12.13 7.05 -1.43
N LEU A 26 -10.84 7.00 -1.77
CA LEU A 26 -9.89 6.07 -1.18
C LEU A 26 -8.80 6.83 -0.44
N SER A 27 -8.62 6.52 0.84
CA SER A 27 -7.53 7.06 1.68
C SER A 27 -6.16 6.60 1.18
N ASP A 28 -5.09 7.27 1.60
CA ASP A 28 -3.71 6.82 1.34
C ASP A 28 -3.45 5.40 1.89
N GLU A 29 -4.07 5.09 3.03
CA GLU A 29 -4.00 3.77 3.68
C GLU A 29 -4.70 2.70 2.82
N GLY A 30 -5.90 3.01 2.30
CA GLY A 30 -6.59 2.15 1.36
C GLY A 30 -5.83 2.02 0.03
N LEU A 31 -5.16 3.08 -0.44
CA LEU A 31 -4.34 3.04 -1.64
C LEU A 31 -3.18 2.06 -1.47
N LEU A 32 -2.46 2.11 -0.35
CA LEU A 32 -1.38 1.18 -0.02
C LEU A 32 -1.88 -0.27 0.05
N LEU A 33 -3.03 -0.49 0.69
CA LEU A 33 -3.67 -1.81 0.71
C LEU A 33 -4.09 -2.29 -0.67
N SER A 34 -4.54 -1.40 -1.55
CA SER A 34 -4.92 -1.76 -2.91
C SER A 34 -3.72 -2.30 -3.70
N PHE A 35 -2.56 -1.65 -3.60
CA PHE A 35 -1.33 -2.10 -4.25
C PHE A 35 -0.80 -3.41 -3.66
N ALA A 36 -0.76 -3.52 -2.33
CA ALA A 36 -0.33 -4.74 -1.66
C ALA A 36 -1.27 -5.92 -1.94
N GLY A 37 -2.57 -5.69 -1.93
CA GLY A 37 -3.60 -6.67 -2.28
C GLY A 37 -3.48 -7.14 -3.72
N ALA A 38 -3.31 -6.21 -4.68
CA ALA A 38 -3.10 -6.55 -6.08
C ALA A 38 -1.82 -7.37 -6.30
N ALA A 39 -0.72 -6.99 -5.65
CA ALA A 39 0.53 -7.75 -5.68
C ALA A 39 0.33 -9.18 -5.12
N CYS A 40 -0.39 -9.32 -4.01
CA CYS A 40 -0.72 -10.62 -3.44
C CYS A 40 -1.60 -11.46 -4.38
N LEU A 41 -2.61 -10.88 -5.03
CA LEU A 41 -3.45 -11.58 -6.02
C LEU A 41 -2.65 -12.07 -7.22
N LEU A 42 -1.76 -11.22 -7.76
CA LEU A 42 -0.88 -11.56 -8.88
C LEU A 42 0.06 -12.72 -8.51
N ALA A 43 0.74 -12.63 -7.37
CA ALA A 43 1.66 -13.67 -6.90
C ALA A 43 0.92 -14.99 -6.59
N THR A 44 -0.27 -14.90 -6.01
CA THR A 44 -1.13 -16.06 -5.70
C THR A 44 -1.65 -16.72 -6.98
N GLY A 45 -2.15 -15.93 -7.93
CA GLY A 45 -2.67 -16.44 -9.20
C GLY A 45 -1.57 -17.14 -10.01
N THR A 46 -0.37 -16.54 -10.06
CA THR A 46 0.78 -17.19 -10.71
C THR A 46 1.25 -18.43 -9.96
N ALA A 47 1.20 -18.44 -8.62
CA ALA A 47 1.49 -19.61 -7.81
C ALA A 47 0.52 -20.77 -8.11
N ALA A 48 -0.78 -20.48 -8.18
CA ALA A 48 -1.82 -21.46 -8.49
C ALA A 48 -1.64 -22.04 -9.91
N VAL A 49 -1.42 -21.18 -10.91
CA VAL A 49 -1.22 -21.62 -12.32
C VAL A 49 0.05 -22.45 -12.48
N ARG A 50 1.11 -22.15 -11.72
CA ARG A 50 2.39 -22.87 -11.80
C ARG A 50 2.52 -24.04 -10.83
N GLY A 51 1.46 -24.38 -10.09
CA GLY A 51 1.47 -25.51 -9.16
C GLY A 51 2.48 -25.35 -8.00
N GLN A 52 2.65 -24.12 -7.50
CA GLN A 52 3.45 -23.86 -6.30
C GLN A 52 2.81 -24.47 -5.04
N PRO A 53 3.56 -24.60 -3.93
CA PRO A 53 3.03 -25.17 -2.69
C PRO A 53 1.74 -24.48 -2.24
N GLU A 54 0.76 -25.29 -1.80
CA GLU A 54 -0.55 -24.83 -1.34
C GLU A 54 -0.49 -23.68 -0.32
N PRO A 55 0.43 -23.66 0.67
CA PRO A 55 0.54 -22.54 1.61
C PRO A 55 0.78 -21.19 0.92
N VAL A 56 1.56 -21.14 -0.17
CA VAL A 56 1.80 -19.88 -0.90
C VAL A 56 0.49 -19.31 -1.42
N VAL A 57 -0.37 -20.18 -1.95
CA VAL A 57 -1.66 -19.79 -2.51
C VAL A 57 -2.62 -19.39 -1.40
N VAL A 58 -2.70 -20.16 -0.32
CA VAL A 58 -3.63 -19.90 0.79
C VAL A 58 -3.29 -18.60 1.52
N PHE A 59 -2.03 -18.40 1.90
CA PHE A 59 -1.62 -17.19 2.61
C PHE A 59 -1.65 -15.96 1.71
N GLY A 60 -1.27 -16.10 0.44
CA GLY A 60 -1.35 -15.01 -0.52
C GLY A 60 -2.80 -14.61 -0.86
N ALA A 61 -3.70 -15.58 -1.05
CA ALA A 61 -5.13 -15.34 -1.24
C ALA A 61 -5.74 -14.69 0.01
N GLY A 62 -5.42 -15.20 1.19
CA GLY A 62 -5.88 -14.64 2.46
C GLY A 62 -5.47 -13.18 2.64
N ALA A 63 -4.19 -12.86 2.40
CA ALA A 63 -3.69 -11.49 2.46
C ALA A 63 -4.42 -10.58 1.45
N ALA A 64 -4.63 -11.05 0.23
CA ALA A 64 -5.41 -10.33 -0.77
C ALA A 64 -6.87 -10.10 -0.34
N THR A 65 -7.54 -11.11 0.24
CA THR A 65 -8.92 -10.98 0.73
C THR A 65 -9.02 -9.94 1.85
N VAL A 66 -8.07 -9.94 2.79
CA VAL A 66 -8.02 -8.91 3.85
C VAL A 66 -7.81 -7.53 3.25
N ALA A 67 -6.91 -7.40 2.28
CA ALA A 67 -6.68 -6.12 1.59
C ALA A 67 -7.95 -5.63 0.87
N VAL A 68 -8.62 -6.48 0.11
CA VAL A 68 -9.88 -6.14 -0.58
C VAL A 68 -10.96 -5.72 0.41
N ALA A 69 -11.09 -6.42 1.54
CA ALA A 69 -12.05 -6.04 2.57
C ALA A 69 -11.73 -4.67 3.20
N GLY A 70 -10.45 -4.39 3.45
CA GLY A 70 -9.98 -3.09 3.94
C GLY A 70 -10.26 -1.96 2.96
N VAL A 71 -9.91 -2.16 1.68
CA VAL A 71 -10.16 -1.21 0.59
C VAL A 71 -11.65 -0.96 0.41
N ALA A 72 -12.48 -2.01 0.45
CA ALA A 72 -13.93 -1.86 0.34
C ALA A 72 -14.52 -1.09 1.54
N ALA A 73 -14.05 -1.38 2.76
CA ALA A 73 -14.50 -0.66 3.96
C ALA A 73 -14.14 0.83 3.88
N ASP A 74 -12.95 1.15 3.39
CA ASP A 74 -12.52 2.52 3.16
C ASP A 74 -13.40 3.21 2.10
N LEU A 75 -13.48 2.63 0.91
CA LEU A 75 -14.20 3.20 -0.22
C LEU A 75 -15.70 3.40 0.03
N PHE A 76 -16.36 2.45 0.71
CA PHE A 76 -17.82 2.47 0.88
C PHE A 76 -18.28 3.04 2.22
N SER A 77 -17.43 3.05 3.25
CA SER A 77 -17.81 3.55 4.59
C SER A 77 -16.98 4.74 5.05
N GLY A 78 -15.96 5.17 4.30
CA GLY A 78 -14.99 6.18 4.72
C GLY A 78 -14.22 5.77 5.98
N ARG A 79 -14.16 4.47 6.27
CA ARG A 79 -13.46 3.95 7.45
C ARG A 79 -12.02 3.68 7.06
N ASP A 80 -11.11 4.51 7.57
CA ASP A 80 -9.68 4.29 7.38
C ASP A 80 -9.28 2.86 7.80
N PRO A 81 -8.52 2.16 6.94
CA PRO A 81 -8.00 0.85 7.28
C PRO A 81 -6.95 0.98 8.38
N GLY A 82 -7.34 0.60 9.60
CA GLY A 82 -6.45 0.66 10.75
C GLY A 82 -5.21 -0.24 10.64
N THR A 83 -4.27 -0.06 11.57
CA THR A 83 -2.99 -0.78 11.66
C THR A 83 -3.15 -2.30 11.64
N GLY A 84 -4.24 -2.83 12.22
CA GLY A 84 -4.53 -4.26 12.21
C GLY A 84 -4.73 -4.85 10.81
N THR A 85 -5.34 -4.09 9.89
CA THR A 85 -5.53 -4.51 8.49
C THR A 85 -4.19 -4.60 7.77
N HIS A 86 -3.36 -3.57 7.91
CA HIS A 86 -2.00 -3.53 7.35
C HIS A 86 -1.12 -4.67 7.87
N LEU A 87 -1.18 -4.92 9.18
CA LEU A 87 -0.47 -6.03 9.81
C LEU A 87 -0.95 -7.38 9.27
N GLY A 88 -2.27 -7.59 9.13
CA GLY A 88 -2.84 -8.82 8.60
C GLY A 88 -2.38 -9.12 7.17
N VAL A 89 -2.42 -8.12 6.28
CA VAL A 89 -1.92 -8.25 4.91
C VAL A 89 -0.41 -8.49 4.89
N GLY A 90 0.34 -7.71 5.65
CA GLY A 90 1.80 -7.79 5.70
C GLY A 90 2.30 -9.15 6.20
N VAL A 91 1.75 -9.64 7.31
CA VAL A 91 2.09 -10.97 7.86
C VAL A 91 1.73 -12.07 6.87
N GLY A 92 0.54 -12.03 6.27
CA GLY A 92 0.14 -13.02 5.26
C GLY A 92 1.09 -13.06 4.07
N ALA A 93 1.53 -11.89 3.58
CA ALA A 93 2.50 -11.78 2.51
C ALA A 93 3.88 -12.32 2.91
N VAL A 94 4.38 -12.02 4.12
CA VAL A 94 5.65 -12.58 4.64
C VAL A 94 5.61 -14.11 4.71
N VAL A 95 4.52 -14.67 5.23
CA VAL A 95 4.35 -16.13 5.32
C VAL A 95 4.33 -16.75 3.92
N ALA A 96 3.60 -16.16 2.97
CA ALA A 96 3.57 -16.63 1.59
C ALA A 96 4.95 -16.58 0.92
N ALA A 97 5.72 -15.50 1.13
CA ALA A 97 7.09 -15.38 0.65
C ALA A 97 8.00 -16.47 1.25
N GLY A 98 7.86 -16.76 2.54
CA GLY A 98 8.61 -17.81 3.22
C GLY A 98 8.40 -19.17 2.57
N PHE A 99 7.15 -19.54 2.27
CA PHE A 99 6.83 -20.79 1.57
C PHE A 99 7.23 -20.81 0.09
N ALA A 100 7.34 -19.64 -0.56
CA ALA A 100 7.81 -19.55 -1.95
C ALA A 100 9.35 -19.68 -2.07
N THR A 101 10.09 -19.48 -0.98
CA THR A 101 11.56 -19.43 -0.97
C THR A 101 12.23 -20.78 -1.30
N PRO A 102 11.83 -21.92 -0.70
CA PRO A 102 12.44 -23.23 -0.99
C PRO A 102 12.31 -23.65 -2.47
N GLY A 103 11.21 -23.26 -3.13
CA GLY A 103 10.97 -23.53 -4.55
C GLY A 103 11.75 -22.62 -5.51
N ARG A 104 12.57 -21.70 -5.00
CA ARG A 104 13.27 -20.65 -5.77
C ARG A 104 12.33 -19.84 -6.68
N HIS A 105 11.09 -19.65 -6.24
CA HIS A 105 10.09 -18.84 -6.96
C HIS A 105 10.35 -17.35 -6.72
N LEU A 106 11.53 -16.87 -7.14
CA LEU A 106 12.07 -15.55 -6.78
C LEU A 106 11.12 -14.40 -7.13
N VAL A 107 10.39 -14.50 -8.24
CA VAL A 107 9.38 -13.50 -8.61
C VAL A 107 8.28 -13.41 -7.56
N ASN A 108 7.74 -14.55 -7.11
CA ASN A 108 6.68 -14.55 -6.10
C ASN A 108 7.21 -14.12 -4.73
N VAL A 109 8.43 -14.55 -4.38
CA VAL A 109 9.12 -14.08 -3.16
C VAL A 109 9.27 -12.55 -3.18
N ALA A 110 9.73 -11.99 -4.30
CA ALA A 110 9.90 -10.55 -4.45
C ALA A 110 8.56 -9.81 -4.42
N THR A 111 7.53 -10.33 -5.09
CA THR A 111 6.21 -9.69 -5.12
C THR A 111 5.55 -9.69 -3.74
N PHE A 112 5.57 -10.81 -3.03
CA PHE A 112 5.07 -10.87 -1.65
C PHE A 112 5.92 -10.04 -0.69
N GLY A 113 7.24 -10.01 -0.87
CA GLY A 113 8.14 -9.17 -0.08
C GLY A 113 7.86 -7.68 -0.28
N LEU A 114 7.62 -7.24 -1.51
CA LEU A 114 7.25 -5.86 -1.83
C LEU A 114 5.89 -5.51 -1.21
N ALA A 115 4.89 -6.40 -1.36
CA ALA A 115 3.58 -6.22 -0.74
C ALA A 115 3.71 -6.06 0.78
N ALA A 116 4.47 -6.92 1.44
CA ALA A 116 4.74 -6.85 2.87
C ALA A 116 5.44 -5.54 3.27
N ALA A 117 6.47 -5.13 2.53
CA ALA A 117 7.20 -3.90 2.81
C ALA A 117 6.29 -2.67 2.75
N LEU A 118 5.42 -2.59 1.74
CA LEU A 118 4.49 -1.46 1.57
C LEU A 118 3.57 -1.27 2.78
N VAL A 119 2.95 -2.36 3.28
CA VAL A 119 1.97 -2.26 4.37
C VAL A 119 2.60 -2.32 5.76
N LEU A 120 3.71 -3.05 5.96
CA LEU A 120 4.39 -3.10 7.26
C LEU A 120 5.18 -1.83 7.55
N TRP A 121 5.69 -1.15 6.53
CA TRP A 121 6.31 0.16 6.72
C TRP A 121 5.32 1.16 7.32
N ARG A 122 4.04 1.11 6.92
CA ARG A 122 2.99 1.92 7.54
C ARG A 122 2.76 1.60 9.00
N VAL A 123 2.77 0.32 9.38
CA VAL A 123 2.65 -0.10 10.78
C VAL A 123 3.78 0.51 11.61
N VAL A 124 5.01 0.42 11.12
CA VAL A 124 6.18 1.04 11.74
C VAL A 124 5.99 2.56 11.83
N ASP A 125 5.55 3.21 10.77
CA ASP A 125 5.38 4.66 10.77
C ASP A 125 4.41 5.14 11.86
N VAL A 126 3.26 4.47 12.00
CA VAL A 126 2.27 4.76 13.03
C VAL A 126 2.83 4.51 14.45
N GLU A 127 3.58 3.42 14.65
CA GLU A 127 4.19 3.12 15.95
C GLU A 127 5.26 4.13 16.37
N TYR A 128 6.07 4.63 15.42
CA TYR A 128 7.20 5.53 15.71
C TYR A 128 6.85 7.02 15.68
N ARG A 129 5.94 7.46 14.79
CA ARG A 129 5.57 8.87 14.63
C ARG A 129 4.27 9.25 15.35
N GLY A 130 3.52 8.24 15.81
CA GLY A 130 2.15 8.43 16.30
C GLY A 130 1.17 8.60 15.13
N ALA A 131 -0.12 8.35 15.38
CA ALA A 131 -1.17 8.66 14.40
C ALA A 131 -1.21 10.19 14.21
N GLY A 132 -0.64 10.67 13.11
CA GLY A 132 -0.69 12.07 12.70
C GLY A 132 -2.07 12.49 12.25
#